data_AF-A0A167LS52-F1
#
_entry.id   AF-A0A167LS52-F1
#
_cell.length_a   1.000
_cell.length_b   1.000
_cell.length_c   1.000
_cell.angle_alpha   90.00
_cell.angle_beta   90.00
_cell.angle_gamma   90.00
#
_symmetry.space_group_name_H-M   'P 1'
#
loop_
_entity.id
_entity.type
_entity.pdbx_description
1 polymer ?
#
loop_
_entity_poly.entity_id
_entity_poly.type
_entity_poly.pdbx_seq_one_letter_code
_entity_poly.pdbx_strand_id
1 'polypeptide(L)'
;MKSTAILTGLVAACNGEEHSCYGPHDNVEYVRQGSSACNLVRPTRHRHARLARGPPQAGVFRQRPEVAAAGRYCETIGWVSMSGLRRQQRRLPRHQEPAPPSPFRYARRYLDWNRNTFIYHLRRQPATCDHRSGQRVRQEIAQVREELRLGGGVRACAPRSWCVDCAPFDGPENLFPGVIVPAVGRGRVVVRPERARARRASSWGKTGSVRYDIPKGPFTHDDNFIVSPFHDVFRYVKDVPYAKAGRLITQLDDGRADKRGELVEVVTPGYVTADDWGTDGDDTNHTAVPSMRHPGYYEARGGFPDGATPEVVDVVFYDFIEEYILYLGGGYNASMVDCYVDCNFTSQDFLLPYARAVWQDNINDCPVDGM
;
A
#
# COMPACT_ATOMS: atom_id res chain seq x y z
N MET A 1 -48.81 -18.67 -13.75
CA MET A 1 -47.68 -17.75 -13.96
C MET A 1 -47.59 -16.83 -12.75
N LYS A 2 -46.56 -16.97 -11.91
CA LYS A 2 -46.31 -16.05 -10.79
C LYS A 2 -45.05 -15.26 -11.12
N SER A 3 -45.20 -13.95 -11.30
CA SER A 3 -44.10 -13.02 -11.57
C SER A 3 -43.14 -12.97 -10.38
N THR A 4 -41.87 -13.28 -10.63
CA THR A 4 -40.77 -13.04 -9.70
C THR A 4 -40.30 -11.60 -9.90
N ALA A 5 -40.65 -10.70 -8.99
CA ALA A 5 -40.09 -9.36 -8.96
C ALA A 5 -38.66 -9.44 -8.40
N ILE A 6 -37.67 -9.16 -9.23
CA ILE A 6 -36.27 -9.00 -8.82
C ILE A 6 -36.12 -7.58 -8.31
N LEU A 7 -36.05 -7.40 -6.99
CA LEU A 7 -35.67 -6.13 -6.38
C LEU A 7 -34.15 -5.95 -6.51
N THR A 8 -33.74 -5.18 -7.52
CA THR A 8 -32.36 -4.68 -7.66
C THR A 8 -32.18 -3.45 -6.78
N GLY A 9 -31.75 -3.65 -5.54
CA GLY A 9 -31.27 -2.56 -4.67
C GLY A 9 -29.75 -2.64 -4.52
N LEU A 10 -29.02 -1.58 -4.90
CA LEU A 10 -27.61 -1.41 -4.55
C LEU A 10 -27.53 -1.00 -3.07
N VAL A 11 -26.73 -1.71 -2.28
CA VAL A 11 -26.43 -1.33 -0.89
C VAL A 11 -25.14 -0.51 -0.86
N ALA A 12 -25.21 0.73 -0.40
CA ALA A 12 -24.02 1.58 -0.17
C ALA A 12 -23.52 1.43 1.28
N ALA A 13 -22.20 1.35 1.46
CA ALA A 13 -21.56 1.34 2.77
C ALA A 13 -21.19 2.77 3.20
N CYS A 14 -21.74 3.25 4.32
CA CYS A 14 -21.43 4.56 4.89
C CYS A 14 -20.55 4.41 6.15
N ASN A 15 -19.52 5.24 6.27
CA ASN A 15 -18.69 5.35 7.48
C ASN A 15 -19.21 6.50 8.34
N GLY A 16 -20.12 6.24 9.29
CA GLY A 16 -20.38 7.05 10.51
C GLY A 16 -20.69 8.56 10.44
N GLU A 17 -20.43 9.25 9.33
CA GLU A 17 -20.53 10.70 9.13
C GLU A 17 -21.32 10.95 7.84
N GLU A 18 -22.36 11.78 7.97
CA GLU A 18 -23.45 11.98 6.99
C GLU A 18 -22.97 12.51 5.61
N HIS A 19 -21.71 12.95 5.51
CA HIS A 19 -21.12 13.55 4.31
C HIS A 19 -20.19 12.61 3.52
N SER A 20 -20.03 11.35 3.93
CA SER A 20 -19.04 10.42 3.35
C SER A 20 -19.64 9.27 2.51
N CYS A 21 -20.91 9.38 2.10
CA CYS A 21 -21.54 8.39 1.22
C CYS A 21 -21.44 8.83 -0.27
N TYR A 22 -20.81 8.00 -1.11
CA TYR A 22 -20.78 8.20 -2.57
C TYR A 22 -21.76 7.24 -3.27
N GLY A 23 -22.70 7.77 -4.05
CA GLY A 23 -23.65 6.99 -4.88
C GLY A 23 -24.82 7.83 -5.43
N PRO A 24 -25.56 7.34 -6.45
CA PRO A 24 -26.73 8.03 -6.99
C PRO A 24 -27.82 8.18 -5.91
N HIS A 25 -28.34 9.40 -5.76
CA HIS A 25 -29.26 9.78 -4.68
C HIS A 25 -30.66 9.15 -4.80
N ASP A 26 -31.03 8.64 -5.98
CA ASP A 26 -32.38 8.12 -6.23
C ASP A 26 -32.34 6.59 -6.38
N ASN A 27 -33.06 5.89 -5.50
CA ASN A 27 -33.22 4.42 -5.38
C ASN A 27 -32.20 3.64 -4.53
N VAL A 28 -31.61 4.25 -3.50
CA VAL A 28 -30.84 3.52 -2.47
C VAL A 28 -31.66 3.38 -1.19
N GLU A 29 -31.85 2.15 -0.70
CA GLU A 29 -32.33 1.94 0.68
C GLU A 29 -31.22 2.38 1.65
N TYR A 30 -31.41 3.53 2.29
CA TYR A 30 -30.49 4.04 3.30
C TYR A 30 -30.59 3.20 4.58
N VAL A 31 -29.61 2.34 4.84
CA VAL A 31 -29.45 1.73 6.17
C VAL A 31 -28.76 2.74 7.08
N ARG A 32 -29.56 3.57 7.76
CA ARG A 32 -29.06 4.45 8.83
C ARG A 32 -28.46 3.58 9.93
N GLN A 33 -27.21 3.85 10.31
CA GLN A 33 -26.55 3.18 11.43
C GLN A 33 -27.18 3.67 12.75
N GLY A 34 -28.38 3.17 13.05
CA GLY A 34 -29.00 3.35 14.36
C GLY A 34 -28.09 2.71 15.41
N SER A 35 -27.79 3.48 16.45
CA SER A 35 -26.80 3.22 17.51
C SER A 35 -27.01 1.95 18.35
N SER A 36 -27.92 1.05 17.95
CA SER A 36 -28.19 -0.19 18.65
C SER A 36 -28.97 -1.18 17.77
N ALA A 37 -28.35 -1.75 16.72
CA ALA A 37 -28.68 -3.11 16.22
C ALA A 37 -27.86 -3.58 14.99
N CYS A 38 -27.39 -2.71 14.10
CA CYS A 38 -26.69 -3.15 12.87
C CYS A 38 -25.17 -2.96 12.98
N ASN A 39 -24.52 -3.94 13.61
CA ASN A 39 -23.10 -3.94 13.90
C ASN A 39 -22.47 -5.29 13.52
N LEU A 40 -22.96 -5.89 12.44
CA LEU A 40 -22.69 -7.28 12.05
C LEU A 40 -21.47 -7.45 11.14
N VAL A 41 -20.99 -6.39 10.47
CA VAL A 41 -19.84 -6.46 9.56
C VAL A 41 -19.01 -5.19 9.68
N ARG A 42 -17.71 -5.32 9.96
CA ARG A 42 -16.73 -4.23 9.78
C ARG A 42 -15.68 -4.66 8.75
N PRO A 43 -15.53 -3.94 7.64
CA PRO A 43 -14.37 -4.13 6.76
C PRO A 43 -13.12 -3.59 7.46
N THR A 44 -12.08 -4.42 7.60
CA THR A 44 -10.76 -3.97 8.06
C THR A 44 -9.92 -3.55 6.85
N ARG A 45 -9.24 -2.39 6.92
CA ARG A 45 -8.53 -1.79 5.76
C ARG A 45 -7.02 -1.59 5.97
N HIS A 46 -6.51 -1.78 7.18
CA HIS A 46 -5.15 -1.32 7.53
C HIS A 46 -4.00 -2.24 7.09
N ARG A 47 -4.26 -3.49 6.69
CA ARG A 47 -3.21 -4.45 6.31
C ARG A 47 -2.97 -4.57 4.80
N HIS A 48 -3.70 -3.81 3.98
CA HIS A 48 -3.51 -3.77 2.52
C HIS A 48 -3.63 -5.16 1.86
N ALA A 49 -4.47 -6.04 2.42
CA ALA A 49 -4.62 -7.43 1.98
C ALA A 49 -6.09 -7.76 1.66
N ARG A 50 -6.30 -8.76 0.79
CA ARG A 50 -7.58 -9.44 0.61
C ARG A 50 -7.74 -10.46 1.74
N LEU A 51 -8.85 -10.40 2.49
CA LEU A 51 -9.09 -11.35 3.58
C LEU A 51 -10.58 -11.38 3.95
N ALA A 52 -11.11 -12.55 4.25
CA ALA A 52 -12.39 -12.69 4.90
C ALA A 52 -12.23 -13.58 6.13
N ARG A 53 -12.87 -13.20 7.24
CA ARG A 53 -12.85 -14.00 8.46
C ARG A 53 -14.22 -14.58 8.73
N GLY A 54 -14.22 -15.85 9.11
CA GLY A 54 -15.42 -16.57 9.49
C GLY A 54 -16.02 -16.03 10.79
N PRO A 55 -17.30 -16.36 11.09
CA PRO A 55 -17.81 -16.17 12.44
C PRO A 55 -16.97 -16.98 13.44
N PRO A 56 -16.83 -16.52 14.70
CA PRO A 56 -16.08 -17.27 15.71
C PRO A 56 -16.64 -18.69 15.87
N GLN A 57 -15.73 -19.66 16.05
CA GLN A 57 -16.10 -21.03 16.38
C GLN A 57 -16.79 -21.09 17.76
N ALA A 58 -17.63 -22.11 17.96
CA ALA A 58 -18.41 -22.30 19.18
C ALA A 58 -17.53 -22.26 20.44
N GLY A 59 -17.90 -21.42 21.41
CA GLY A 59 -17.18 -21.26 22.69
C GLY A 59 -16.48 -19.90 22.88
N VAL A 60 -16.35 -19.08 21.84
CA VAL A 60 -15.76 -17.73 21.96
C VAL A 60 -16.87 -16.66 22.06
N PHE A 61 -17.11 -16.16 23.27
CA PHE A 61 -18.03 -15.04 23.49
C PHE A 61 -17.43 -13.74 22.92
N ARG A 62 -18.20 -13.02 22.09
CA ARG A 62 -17.92 -11.68 21.53
C ARG A 62 -16.80 -11.57 20.48
N GLN A 63 -16.90 -12.29 19.37
CA GLN A 63 -16.31 -11.78 18.11
C GLN A 63 -17.40 -11.55 17.07
N ARG A 64 -17.39 -10.35 16.48
CA ARG A 64 -18.28 -9.98 15.36
C ARG A 64 -17.66 -10.56 14.09
N PRO A 65 -18.43 -11.14 13.16
CA PRO A 65 -17.86 -11.63 11.90
C PRO A 65 -17.24 -10.46 11.11
N GLU A 66 -15.95 -10.59 10.77
CA GLU A 66 -15.18 -9.63 9.98
C GLU A 66 -15.20 -10.07 8.52
N VAL A 67 -16.18 -9.58 7.74
CA VAL A 67 -16.58 -10.32 6.54
C VAL A 67 -15.71 -10.06 5.29
N ALA A 68 -15.01 -8.93 5.18
CA ALA A 68 -14.05 -8.73 4.07
C ALA A 68 -13.10 -7.52 4.27
N ALA A 69 -11.82 -7.71 3.99
CA ALA A 69 -10.82 -6.70 3.67
C ALA A 69 -10.59 -6.72 2.15
N ALA A 70 -10.67 -5.56 1.51
CA ALA A 70 -10.72 -5.43 0.05
C ALA A 70 -9.40 -4.91 -0.55
N GLY A 71 -8.27 -5.47 -0.13
CA GLY A 71 -6.97 -5.14 -0.73
C GLY A 71 -6.54 -3.68 -0.53
N ARG A 72 -5.92 -3.11 -1.57
CA ARG A 72 -5.31 -1.77 -1.60
C ARG A 72 -5.42 -1.11 -2.97
N TYR A 73 -5.11 0.19 -3.03
CA TYR A 73 -4.80 0.96 -4.24
C TYR A 73 -5.78 0.87 -5.41
N CYS A 74 -7.07 0.68 -5.11
CA CYS A 74 -8.10 0.43 -6.12
C CYS A 74 -7.76 -0.76 -7.02
N GLU A 75 -7.09 -1.80 -6.50
CA GLU A 75 -6.82 -3.04 -7.23
C GLU A 75 -7.94 -4.05 -7.05
N THR A 76 -8.78 -3.88 -6.01
CA THR A 76 -9.77 -4.86 -5.58
C THR A 76 -11.09 -4.21 -5.17
N ILE A 77 -12.20 -4.77 -5.64
CA ILE A 77 -13.54 -4.57 -5.06
C ILE A 77 -13.88 -5.79 -4.22
N GLY A 78 -14.07 -5.59 -2.91
CA GLY A 78 -14.59 -6.64 -2.04
C GLY A 78 -16.10 -6.77 -2.20
N TRP A 79 -16.58 -7.98 -2.49
CA TRP A 79 -17.99 -8.32 -2.61
C TRP A 79 -18.38 -9.35 -1.56
N VAL A 80 -19.54 -9.15 -0.94
CA VAL A 80 -20.10 -10.04 0.09
C VAL A 80 -21.60 -10.15 -0.13
N SER A 81 -22.15 -11.36 -0.05
CA SER A 81 -23.58 -11.58 0.09
C SER A 81 -23.88 -12.38 1.35
N MET A 82 -25.02 -12.07 1.99
CA MET A 82 -25.48 -12.75 3.18
C MET A 82 -26.96 -13.11 3.02
N SER A 83 -27.33 -14.33 3.37
CA SER A 83 -28.73 -14.79 3.43
C SER A 83 -29.07 -15.30 4.82
N GLY A 84 -30.36 -15.49 5.12
CA GLY A 84 -30.82 -15.93 6.44
C GLY A 84 -31.24 -14.80 7.40
N LEU A 85 -31.32 -13.56 6.91
CA LEU A 85 -31.89 -12.43 7.65
C LEU A 85 -33.39 -12.68 7.89
N ARG A 86 -33.73 -13.07 9.13
CA ARG A 86 -35.11 -13.16 9.58
C ARG A 86 -35.49 -11.89 10.32
N ARG A 87 -36.65 -11.32 10.01
CA ARG A 87 -37.25 -10.25 10.80
C ARG A 87 -37.63 -10.82 12.17
N GLN A 88 -36.81 -10.56 13.19
CA GLN A 88 -37.10 -11.04 14.55
C GLN A 88 -38.35 -10.32 15.08
N GLN A 89 -39.41 -11.07 15.38
CA GLN A 89 -40.33 -10.69 16.45
C GLN A 89 -39.57 -10.85 17.78
N ARG A 90 -39.48 -9.77 18.56
CA ARG A 90 -38.81 -9.75 19.88
C ARG A 90 -39.40 -10.84 20.77
N ARG A 91 -38.73 -11.99 20.87
CA ARG A 91 -38.88 -12.91 22.00
C ARG A 91 -37.49 -13.13 22.59
N LEU A 92 -37.33 -12.65 23.82
CA LEU A 92 -36.11 -12.83 24.61
C LEU A 92 -35.91 -14.33 24.86
N PRO A 93 -34.70 -14.89 24.65
CA PRO A 93 -34.44 -16.29 24.92
C PRO A 93 -34.55 -16.57 26.43
N ARG A 94 -35.17 -17.70 26.82
CA ARG A 94 -35.04 -18.24 28.18
C ARG A 94 -33.60 -18.66 28.41
N HIS A 95 -33.01 -18.20 29.51
CA HIS A 95 -31.68 -18.58 29.97
C HIS A 95 -31.61 -20.09 30.18
N GLN A 96 -31.00 -20.86 29.27
CA GLN A 96 -30.34 -22.18 29.47
C GLN A 96 -30.32 -23.10 28.22
N GLU A 97 -30.60 -22.62 27.01
CA GLU A 97 -30.37 -23.43 25.81
C GLU A 97 -29.07 -23.05 25.08
N PRO A 98 -28.30 -24.03 24.56
CA PRO A 98 -27.20 -23.76 23.63
C PRO A 98 -27.70 -22.92 22.46
N ALA A 99 -26.94 -21.89 22.07
CA ALA A 99 -27.31 -21.07 20.93
C ALA A 99 -27.39 -21.95 19.66
N PRO A 100 -28.49 -21.91 18.89
CA PRO A 100 -28.57 -22.65 17.65
C PRO A 100 -27.46 -22.18 16.68
N PRO A 101 -27.00 -23.06 15.76
CA PRO A 101 -26.05 -22.66 14.73
C PRO A 101 -26.55 -21.44 13.98
N SER A 102 -25.62 -20.55 13.62
CA SER A 102 -25.93 -19.30 12.92
C SER A 102 -26.81 -19.58 11.70
N PRO A 103 -27.97 -18.93 11.55
CA PRO A 103 -28.84 -19.10 10.39
C PRO A 103 -28.27 -18.42 9.14
N PHE A 104 -27.19 -17.65 9.28
CA PHE A 104 -26.62 -16.86 8.22
C PHE A 104 -25.71 -17.69 7.33
N ARG A 105 -25.91 -17.56 6.02
CA ARG A 105 -24.98 -18.06 5.00
C ARG A 105 -24.31 -16.89 4.32
N TYR A 106 -23.02 -17.00 4.08
CA TYR A 106 -22.19 -15.96 3.49
C TYR A 106 -21.60 -16.45 2.17
N ALA A 107 -21.44 -15.53 1.22
CA ALA A 107 -20.55 -15.71 0.09
C ALA A 107 -19.69 -14.45 -0.05
N ARG A 108 -18.48 -14.62 -0.57
CA ARG A 108 -17.51 -13.54 -0.77
C ARG A 108 -16.85 -13.64 -2.14
N ARG A 109 -16.46 -12.51 -2.70
CA ARG A 109 -15.58 -12.42 -3.88
C ARG A 109 -14.65 -11.23 -3.76
N TYR A 110 -13.44 -11.35 -4.29
CA TYR A 110 -12.52 -10.24 -4.53
C TYR A 110 -12.45 -10.03 -6.04
N LEU A 111 -12.98 -8.91 -6.48
CA LEU A 111 -13.09 -8.58 -7.89
C LEU A 111 -11.90 -7.71 -8.28
N ASP A 112 -11.15 -8.10 -9.30
CA ASP A 112 -10.09 -7.23 -9.81
C ASP A 112 -10.67 -5.93 -10.36
N TRP A 113 -10.00 -4.82 -10.08
CA TRP A 113 -10.44 -3.52 -10.55
C TRP A 113 -10.04 -3.30 -12.01
N ASN A 114 -10.76 -3.95 -12.92
CA ASN A 114 -10.57 -3.76 -14.35
C ASN A 114 -11.91 -3.86 -15.08
N ARG A 115 -11.93 -3.31 -16.31
CA ARG A 115 -13.13 -3.24 -17.12
C ARG A 115 -13.68 -4.62 -17.49
N ASN A 116 -12.82 -5.61 -17.72
CA ASN A 116 -13.24 -6.96 -18.09
C ASN A 116 -13.99 -7.64 -16.95
N THR A 117 -13.48 -7.53 -15.73
CA THR A 117 -14.16 -7.98 -14.50
C THR A 117 -15.53 -7.32 -14.37
N PHE A 118 -15.64 -6.00 -14.56
CA PHE A 118 -16.92 -5.31 -14.46
C PHE A 118 -17.92 -5.75 -15.54
N ILE A 119 -17.47 -5.87 -16.79
CA ILE A 119 -18.30 -6.35 -17.91
C ILE A 119 -18.84 -7.75 -17.62
N TYR A 120 -17.96 -8.66 -17.14
CA TYR A 120 -18.30 -10.03 -16.83
C TYR A 120 -19.40 -10.12 -15.76
N HIS A 121 -19.22 -9.47 -14.60
CA HIS A 121 -20.18 -9.55 -13.50
C HIS A 121 -21.47 -8.77 -13.76
N LEU A 122 -21.43 -7.71 -14.57
CA LEU A 122 -22.62 -7.00 -15.03
C LEU A 122 -23.39 -7.74 -16.12
N ARG A 123 -22.82 -8.81 -16.69
CA ARG A 123 -23.36 -9.55 -17.85
C ARG A 123 -23.70 -8.62 -19.02
N ARG A 124 -22.81 -7.67 -19.28
CA ARG A 124 -22.95 -6.70 -20.37
C ARG A 124 -21.95 -6.98 -21.47
N GLN A 125 -22.12 -6.26 -22.58
CA GLN A 125 -21.14 -6.22 -23.65
C GLN A 125 -20.23 -5.00 -23.50
N PRO A 126 -18.98 -5.03 -24.00
CA PRO A 126 -18.08 -3.89 -23.96
C PRO A 126 -18.70 -2.60 -24.51
N ALA A 127 -19.53 -2.68 -25.55
CA ALA A 127 -20.16 -1.51 -26.16
C ALA A 127 -21.25 -0.84 -25.29
N THR A 128 -21.84 -1.57 -24.34
CA THR A 128 -22.99 -1.12 -23.53
C THR A 128 -22.67 -0.99 -22.04
N CYS A 129 -21.41 -1.18 -21.67
CA CYS A 129 -20.96 -1.09 -20.28
C CYS A 129 -20.89 0.36 -19.78
N ASP A 130 -20.64 1.32 -20.67
CA ASP A 130 -20.36 2.69 -20.28
C ASP A 130 -21.66 3.48 -20.05
N HIS A 131 -21.72 4.17 -18.91
CA HIS A 131 -22.83 5.06 -18.55
C HIS A 131 -22.42 6.54 -18.66
N ARG A 132 -23.38 7.42 -18.96
CA ARG A 132 -23.13 8.88 -19.06
C ARG A 132 -22.48 9.46 -17.80
N SER A 133 -22.92 9.03 -16.61
CA SER A 133 -22.32 9.45 -15.34
C SER A 133 -20.87 8.99 -15.20
N GLY A 134 -20.56 7.74 -15.58
CA GLY A 134 -19.19 7.21 -15.56
C GLY A 134 -18.26 7.95 -16.52
N GLN A 135 -18.74 8.29 -17.72
CA GLN A 135 -17.96 9.08 -18.68
C GLN A 135 -17.69 10.50 -18.16
N ARG A 136 -18.64 11.11 -17.45
CA ARG A 136 -18.43 12.42 -16.81
C ARG A 136 -17.33 12.35 -15.76
N VAL A 137 -17.40 11.38 -14.84
CA VAL A 137 -16.35 11.20 -13.81
C VAL A 137 -14.98 10.92 -14.43
N ARG A 138 -14.93 10.12 -15.50
CA ARG A 138 -13.68 9.89 -16.25
C ARG A 138 -13.09 11.19 -16.81
N GLN A 139 -13.93 12.05 -17.39
CA GLN A 139 -13.51 13.35 -17.93
C GLN A 139 -13.02 14.28 -16.81
N GLU A 140 -13.73 14.34 -15.69
CA GLU A 140 -13.32 15.11 -14.51
C GLU A 140 -11.95 14.65 -13.97
N ILE A 141 -11.73 13.34 -13.83
CA ILE A 141 -10.43 12.78 -13.43
C ILE A 141 -9.33 13.19 -14.43
N ALA A 142 -9.60 13.06 -15.73
CA ALA A 142 -8.62 13.43 -16.76
C ALA A 142 -8.27 14.93 -16.71
N GLN A 143 -9.27 15.79 -16.50
CA GLN A 143 -9.08 17.23 -16.36
C GLN A 143 -8.23 17.56 -15.14
N VAL A 144 -8.56 17.01 -13.97
CA VAL A 144 -7.80 17.26 -12.73
C VAL A 144 -6.36 16.77 -12.86
N ARG A 145 -6.12 15.62 -13.51
CA ARG A 145 -4.76 15.12 -13.76
C ARG A 145 -3.93 16.06 -14.62
N GLU A 146 -4.54 16.71 -15.60
CA GLU A 146 -3.89 17.70 -16.46
C GLU A 146 -3.62 19.01 -15.70
N GLU A 147 -4.62 19.51 -14.96
CA GLU A 147 -4.48 20.71 -14.12
C GLU A 147 -3.33 20.57 -13.10
N LEU A 148 -3.21 19.40 -12.49
CA LEU A 148 -2.14 19.04 -11.56
C LEU A 148 -0.83 18.60 -12.24
N ARG A 149 -0.82 18.51 -13.58
CA ARG A 149 0.35 18.09 -14.39
C ARG A 149 0.95 16.76 -13.93
N LEU A 150 0.11 15.81 -13.53
CA LEU A 150 0.54 14.51 -13.01
C LEU A 150 1.19 13.65 -14.12
N GLY A 151 0.51 13.55 -15.27
CA GLY A 151 0.98 12.79 -16.43
C GLY A 151 1.58 13.62 -17.57
N GLY A 152 1.49 14.96 -17.52
CA GLY A 152 1.77 15.90 -18.62
C GLY A 152 3.25 16.09 -19.00
N GLY A 153 4.09 15.07 -18.85
CA GLY A 153 5.45 15.07 -19.36
C GLY A 153 6.35 14.04 -18.69
N VAL A 154 6.89 13.12 -19.51
CA VAL A 154 7.94 12.19 -19.11
C VAL A 154 9.11 12.99 -18.55
N ARG A 155 9.48 12.75 -17.30
CA ARG A 155 10.59 13.45 -16.62
C ARG A 155 11.89 12.66 -16.71
N ALA A 156 11.77 11.35 -16.84
CA ALA A 156 12.84 10.39 -16.95
C ALA A 156 12.30 9.11 -17.57
N CYS A 157 13.19 8.25 -18.08
CA CYS A 157 12.82 6.96 -18.63
C CYS A 157 13.50 5.83 -17.86
N ALA A 158 12.77 5.14 -16.98
CA ALA A 158 13.28 4.03 -16.21
C ALA A 158 13.75 2.90 -17.16
N PRO A 159 15.04 2.51 -17.13
CA PRO A 159 15.60 1.56 -18.09
C PRO A 159 15.13 0.11 -17.89
N ARG A 160 14.61 -0.20 -16.69
CA ARG A 160 14.06 -1.50 -16.32
C ARG A 160 13.07 -1.35 -15.18
N SER A 161 12.35 -2.42 -14.87
CA SER A 161 11.45 -2.48 -13.73
C SER A 161 12.19 -2.84 -12.46
N TRP A 162 11.79 -2.23 -11.35
CA TRP A 162 12.21 -2.57 -10.00
C TRP A 162 11.00 -2.74 -9.11
N CYS A 163 11.03 -3.75 -8.24
CA CYS A 163 9.93 -4.04 -7.34
C CYS A 163 10.36 -3.95 -5.88
N VAL A 164 9.42 -3.63 -5.00
CA VAL A 164 9.65 -3.53 -3.55
C VAL A 164 9.85 -4.94 -2.96
N ASP A 165 8.95 -5.86 -3.32
CA ASP A 165 8.85 -7.17 -2.65
C ASP A 165 9.02 -8.37 -3.59
N CYS A 166 9.11 -8.20 -4.91
CA CYS A 166 9.12 -9.35 -5.83
C CYS A 166 10.50 -10.02 -6.00
N ALA A 167 11.55 -9.42 -5.44
CA ALA A 167 12.93 -9.88 -5.56
C ALA A 167 13.67 -9.81 -4.20
N PRO A 168 14.71 -10.64 -3.97
CA PRO A 168 15.57 -10.55 -2.79
C PRO A 168 16.10 -9.14 -2.56
N PHE A 169 16.18 -8.70 -1.30
CA PHE A 169 16.56 -7.32 -0.95
C PHE A 169 17.99 -6.92 -1.37
N ASP A 170 18.88 -7.90 -1.52
CA ASP A 170 20.25 -7.74 -2.01
C ASP A 170 20.37 -7.81 -3.54
N GLY A 171 19.29 -8.16 -4.25
CA GLY A 171 19.26 -8.33 -5.69
C GLY A 171 19.11 -7.00 -6.45
N PRO A 172 19.72 -6.85 -7.65
CA PRO A 172 19.64 -5.61 -8.43
C PRO A 172 18.24 -5.27 -9.00
N GLU A 173 17.31 -6.22 -8.92
CA GLU A 173 15.89 -6.12 -9.32
C GLU A 173 15.02 -5.53 -8.20
N ASN A 174 15.53 -5.54 -6.97
CA ASN A 174 14.84 -4.91 -5.85
C ASN A 174 15.02 -3.38 -5.91
N LEU A 175 13.93 -2.66 -5.66
CA LEU A 175 13.86 -1.21 -5.74
C LEU A 175 14.79 -0.51 -4.75
N PHE A 176 15.03 -1.09 -3.57
CA PHE A 176 15.89 -0.49 -2.56
C PHE A 176 17.36 -0.39 -3.02
N PRO A 177 18.07 -1.50 -3.31
CA PRO A 177 19.45 -1.41 -3.80
C PRO A 177 19.54 -0.82 -5.23
N GLY A 178 18.51 -1.01 -6.06
CA GLY A 178 18.50 -0.55 -7.44
C GLY A 178 18.32 0.96 -7.62
N VAL A 179 17.52 1.59 -6.75
CA VAL A 179 17.09 2.98 -6.91
C VAL A 179 17.20 3.79 -5.62
N ILE A 180 16.55 3.36 -4.54
CA ILE A 180 16.40 4.17 -3.32
C ILE A 180 17.75 4.40 -2.63
N VAL A 181 18.52 3.34 -2.41
CA VAL A 181 19.85 3.42 -1.79
C VAL A 181 20.82 4.25 -2.63
N PRO A 182 20.91 4.08 -3.96
CA PRO A 182 21.68 4.99 -4.81
C PRO A 182 21.21 6.45 -4.75
N ALA A 183 19.90 6.70 -4.71
CA ALA A 183 19.33 8.05 -4.72
C ALA A 183 19.61 8.81 -3.42
N VAL A 184 19.51 8.12 -2.28
CA VAL A 184 19.77 8.68 -0.95
C VAL A 184 21.26 8.67 -0.61
N GLY A 185 21.98 7.58 -0.89
CA GLY A 185 23.33 7.35 -0.37
C GLY A 185 24.48 7.87 -1.23
N ARG A 186 24.35 7.95 -2.57
CA ARG A 186 25.49 8.30 -3.44
C ARG A 186 25.83 9.80 -3.49
N GLY A 187 25.17 10.61 -2.66
CA GLY A 187 25.47 12.04 -2.53
C GLY A 187 25.27 12.82 -3.84
N ARG A 188 24.25 12.46 -4.62
CA ARG A 188 23.82 13.23 -5.81
C ARG A 188 22.66 14.18 -5.52
N VAL A 189 21.73 13.75 -4.68
CA VAL A 189 20.49 14.49 -4.39
C VAL A 189 20.38 14.79 -2.90
N VAL A 190 20.54 13.78 -2.05
CA VAL A 190 20.54 13.96 -0.59
C VAL A 190 21.96 14.29 -0.13
N VAL A 191 22.29 15.58 -0.11
CA VAL A 191 23.65 16.08 0.18
C VAL A 191 23.60 17.30 1.09
N ARG A 192 24.49 17.33 2.08
CA ARG A 192 24.85 18.55 2.80
C ARG A 192 26.22 19.06 2.31
N PRO A 193 26.29 20.21 1.59
CA PRO A 193 27.54 20.69 1.00
C PRO A 193 28.70 20.86 1.99
N GLU A 194 28.42 21.35 3.20
CA GLU A 194 29.41 21.55 4.27
C GLU A 194 30.04 20.23 4.75
N ARG A 195 29.28 19.13 4.69
CA ARG A 195 29.71 17.78 5.08
C ARG A 195 30.12 16.94 3.86
N ALA A 196 29.99 17.48 2.64
CA ALA A 196 30.30 16.78 1.40
C ALA A 196 31.81 16.49 1.19
N ARG A 197 32.71 16.94 2.07
CA ARG A 197 34.12 16.51 2.11
C ARG A 197 34.40 15.42 3.15
N ALA A 198 33.59 15.33 4.21
CA ALA A 198 33.66 14.29 5.22
C ALA A 198 32.86 13.03 4.84
N ARG A 199 31.91 13.17 3.90
CA ARG A 199 31.04 12.22 3.15
C ARG A 199 30.47 10.97 3.82
N ARG A 200 30.91 10.58 5.01
CA ARG A 200 30.54 9.35 5.70
C ARG A 200 29.14 9.50 6.30
N ALA A 201 28.12 9.30 5.49
CA ALA A 201 26.72 9.34 5.89
C ALA A 201 26.14 7.94 5.86
N SER A 202 25.45 7.56 6.93
CA SER A 202 24.64 6.33 7.01
C SER A 202 23.19 6.79 7.08
N SER A 203 22.49 6.72 5.95
CA SER A 203 21.10 7.20 5.83
C SER A 203 20.12 6.06 5.99
N TRP A 204 19.17 6.22 6.91
CA TRP A 204 18.20 5.18 7.26
C TRP A 204 16.80 5.62 6.89
N GLY A 205 16.08 4.74 6.22
CA GLY A 205 14.66 4.94 5.94
C GLY A 205 13.87 3.68 6.21
N LYS A 206 12.66 3.82 6.75
CA LYS A 206 11.75 2.68 6.89
C LYS A 206 11.31 2.24 5.51
N THR A 207 11.38 0.95 5.21
CA THR A 207 11.01 0.42 3.89
C THR A 207 9.57 0.76 3.50
N GLY A 208 8.65 0.79 4.47
CA GLY A 208 7.25 1.20 4.27
C GLY A 208 7.01 2.67 3.89
N SER A 209 8.06 3.51 3.87
CA SER A 209 8.02 4.86 3.26
C SER A 209 7.89 4.79 1.73
N VAL A 210 8.37 3.71 1.13
CA VAL A 210 8.25 3.41 -0.30
C VAL A 210 7.00 2.55 -0.52
N ARG A 211 6.15 2.96 -1.45
CA ARG A 211 4.75 2.47 -1.51
C ARG A 211 4.41 1.64 -2.73
N TYR A 212 5.22 1.70 -3.77
CA TYR A 212 4.98 1.03 -5.04
C TYR A 212 6.25 0.76 -5.82
N ASP A 213 6.13 -0.13 -6.80
CA ASP A 213 7.19 -0.52 -7.72
C ASP A 213 7.45 0.59 -8.76
N ILE A 214 8.62 0.56 -9.40
CA ILE A 214 8.93 1.41 -10.56
C ILE A 214 8.92 0.51 -11.79
N PRO A 215 7.90 0.59 -12.67
CA PRO A 215 7.94 -0.12 -13.93
C PRO A 215 8.98 0.50 -14.88
N LYS A 216 9.48 -0.30 -15.80
CA LYS A 216 10.25 0.19 -16.96
C LYS A 216 9.39 1.15 -17.77
N GLY A 217 10.02 2.21 -18.29
CA GLY A 217 9.36 3.18 -19.16
C GLY A 217 9.21 4.57 -18.52
N PRO A 218 8.20 5.35 -18.92
CA PRO A 218 8.08 6.74 -18.51
C PRO A 218 7.95 6.89 -16.99
N PHE A 219 8.76 7.78 -16.41
CA PHE A 219 8.64 8.23 -15.03
C PHE A 219 8.17 9.68 -15.02
N THR A 220 6.99 9.90 -14.46
CA THR A 220 6.22 11.15 -14.46
C THR A 220 6.21 11.80 -13.07
N HIS A 221 5.46 12.90 -12.94
CA HIS A 221 5.27 13.51 -11.63
C HIS A 221 4.39 12.62 -10.73
N ASP A 222 3.39 11.95 -11.31
CA ASP A 222 2.50 11.00 -10.63
C ASP A 222 3.28 9.84 -10.02
N ASP A 223 4.22 9.26 -10.78
CA ASP A 223 5.02 8.11 -10.34
C ASP A 223 5.85 8.43 -9.09
N ASN A 224 6.30 9.68 -8.94
CA ASN A 224 6.99 10.13 -7.73
C ASN A 224 6.08 10.03 -6.49
N PHE A 225 4.82 10.47 -6.59
CA PHE A 225 3.86 10.37 -5.49
C PHE A 225 3.43 8.93 -5.23
N ILE A 226 3.30 8.12 -6.29
CA ILE A 226 2.96 6.70 -6.18
C ILE A 226 4.05 5.95 -5.40
N VAL A 227 5.33 6.25 -5.65
CA VAL A 227 6.46 5.55 -5.02
C VAL A 227 6.81 6.13 -3.65
N SER A 228 6.90 7.46 -3.50
CA SER A 228 7.34 8.13 -2.26
C SER A 228 6.42 9.31 -1.91
N PRO A 229 5.26 9.05 -1.27
CA PRO A 229 4.25 10.08 -1.02
C PRO A 229 4.49 10.91 0.24
N PHE A 230 5.36 10.48 1.16
CA PHE A 230 5.48 11.12 2.47
C PHE A 230 6.36 12.36 2.44
N HIS A 231 6.09 13.29 3.34
CA HIS A 231 6.80 14.54 3.50
C HIS A 231 7.76 14.47 4.70
N ASP A 232 8.38 13.30 4.92
CA ASP A 232 9.28 13.09 6.06
C ASP A 232 10.59 13.84 5.84
N VAL A 233 10.98 14.70 6.78
CA VAL A 233 12.19 15.51 6.65
C VAL A 233 13.43 14.67 6.94
N PHE A 234 14.48 14.83 6.12
CA PHE A 234 15.78 14.23 6.40
C PHE A 234 16.46 14.98 7.55
N ARG A 235 16.54 14.34 8.72
CA ARG A 235 17.27 14.79 9.91
C ARG A 235 18.59 14.06 10.04
N TYR A 236 19.51 14.60 10.84
CA TYR A 236 20.74 13.88 11.17
C TYR A 236 21.30 14.19 12.55
N VAL A 237 22.11 13.26 13.04
CA VAL A 237 23.03 13.46 14.17
C VAL A 237 24.45 13.25 13.66
N LYS A 238 25.32 14.23 13.94
CA LYS A 238 26.70 14.23 13.43
C LYS A 238 27.63 13.30 14.21
N ASP A 239 28.66 12.79 13.52
CA ASP A 239 29.85 12.15 14.11
C ASP A 239 29.53 11.03 15.12
N VAL A 240 28.53 10.20 14.81
CA VAL A 240 28.13 9.05 15.62
C VAL A 240 29.09 7.89 15.40
N PRO A 241 29.60 7.22 16.46
CA PRO A 241 30.40 6.00 16.29
C PRO A 241 29.66 4.93 15.49
N TYR A 242 30.24 4.47 14.39
CA TYR A 242 29.55 3.59 13.45
C TYR A 242 29.13 2.27 14.09
N ALA A 243 29.94 1.70 14.98
CA ALA A 243 29.59 0.49 15.73
C ALA A 243 28.33 0.66 16.62
N LYS A 244 28.04 1.89 17.04
CA LYS A 244 26.84 2.20 17.83
C LYS A 244 25.63 2.36 16.92
N ALA A 245 25.80 3.09 15.81
CA ALA A 245 24.78 3.25 14.78
C ALA A 245 24.34 1.89 14.20
N GLY A 246 25.31 1.04 13.85
CA GLY A 246 25.08 -0.31 13.32
C GLY A 246 24.29 -1.21 14.26
N ARG A 247 24.50 -1.13 15.57
CA ARG A 247 23.70 -1.91 16.54
C ARG A 247 22.25 -1.47 16.59
N LEU A 248 21.97 -0.17 16.51
CA LEU A 248 20.60 0.33 16.58
C LEU A 248 19.79 -0.07 15.34
N ILE A 249 20.36 0.07 14.14
CA ILE A 249 19.62 -0.33 12.93
C ILE A 249 19.30 -1.83 12.92
N THR A 250 20.22 -2.69 13.40
CA THR A 250 19.92 -4.12 13.59
C THR A 250 18.78 -4.34 14.59
N GLN A 251 18.79 -3.65 15.74
CA GLN A 251 17.71 -3.74 16.73
C GLN A 251 16.34 -3.28 16.17
N LEU A 252 16.36 -2.26 15.31
CA LEU A 252 15.16 -1.77 14.63
C LEU A 252 14.61 -2.79 13.61
N ASP A 253 15.48 -3.62 13.02
CA ASP A 253 15.12 -4.63 12.02
C ASP A 253 14.70 -5.99 12.60
N ASP A 254 15.13 -6.33 13.82
CA ASP A 254 14.87 -7.63 14.46
C ASP A 254 13.37 -7.91 14.77
N GLY A 255 12.47 -6.95 14.52
CA GLY A 255 11.06 -7.02 14.90
C GLY A 255 10.12 -7.85 14.01
N ARG A 256 10.52 -8.36 12.84
CA ARG A 256 9.56 -9.05 11.92
C ARG A 256 10.24 -10.04 10.98
N ALA A 257 10.36 -11.31 11.34
CA ALA A 257 10.84 -12.39 10.45
C ALA A 257 9.79 -13.47 10.19
N ASP A 258 9.29 -13.57 8.96
CA ASP A 258 8.71 -14.79 8.39
C ASP A 258 8.82 -14.81 6.85
N LYS A 259 8.99 -16.02 6.27
CA LYS A 259 9.20 -16.33 4.83
C LYS A 259 7.97 -16.96 4.18
N ARG A 260 7.77 -16.79 2.85
CA ARG A 260 7.12 -17.69 1.84
C ARG A 260 7.01 -16.92 0.50
N GLY A 261 7.19 -17.45 -0.72
CA GLY A 261 7.31 -18.80 -1.28
C GLY A 261 7.62 -18.76 -2.81
N GLU A 262 7.60 -19.92 -3.46
CA GLU A 262 8.14 -20.28 -4.80
C GLU A 262 7.40 -19.75 -6.05
N LEU A 263 8.11 -19.74 -7.18
CA LEU A 263 7.66 -19.40 -8.53
C LEU A 263 6.75 -20.49 -9.13
N VAL A 264 5.61 -20.10 -9.71
CA VAL A 264 4.68 -20.98 -10.44
C VAL A 264 4.36 -20.37 -11.80
N GLU A 265 4.07 -21.24 -12.78
CA GLU A 265 3.83 -20.97 -14.21
C GLU A 265 2.59 -20.08 -14.50
N VAL A 266 2.54 -19.53 -15.72
CA VAL A 266 1.83 -18.28 -16.09
C VAL A 266 0.34 -18.45 -16.44
N VAL A 267 -0.50 -17.84 -15.62
CA VAL A 267 -1.80 -17.23 -15.92
C VAL A 267 -1.71 -15.83 -15.29
N THR A 268 -2.23 -14.77 -15.93
CA THR A 268 -2.10 -13.35 -15.51
C THR A 268 -1.67 -13.13 -14.04
N PRO A 269 -0.49 -12.54 -13.76
CA PRO A 269 -0.02 -12.36 -12.39
C PRO A 269 -1.02 -11.56 -11.55
N GLY A 270 -1.28 -11.99 -10.32
CA GLY A 270 -2.26 -11.33 -9.46
C GLY A 270 -2.38 -11.98 -8.09
N TYR A 271 -3.42 -11.59 -7.35
CA TYR A 271 -3.67 -12.12 -6.02
C TYR A 271 -4.20 -13.56 -6.09
N VAL A 272 -3.63 -14.43 -5.24
CA VAL A 272 -4.15 -15.77 -4.93
C VAL A 272 -4.44 -15.80 -3.43
N THR A 273 -5.69 -15.56 -3.07
CA THR A 273 -6.11 -15.28 -1.69
C THR A 273 -6.51 -16.56 -0.97
N ALA A 274 -5.88 -16.83 0.17
CA ALA A 274 -6.32 -17.85 1.12
C ALA A 274 -6.88 -17.17 2.38
N ASP A 275 -8.12 -17.49 2.74
CA ASP A 275 -8.79 -16.94 3.93
C ASP A 275 -9.61 -18.01 4.67
N ASP A 276 -10.35 -17.63 5.71
CA ASP A 276 -11.09 -18.59 6.56
C ASP A 276 -12.14 -19.40 5.79
N TRP A 277 -12.49 -18.99 4.57
CA TRP A 277 -13.45 -19.65 3.69
C TRP A 277 -12.79 -20.37 2.51
N GLY A 278 -11.46 -20.52 2.53
CA GLY A 278 -10.70 -21.27 1.52
C GLY A 278 -9.96 -20.37 0.53
N THR A 279 -9.75 -20.87 -0.70
CA THR A 279 -8.89 -20.23 -1.72
C THR A 279 -9.64 -19.83 -2.99
N ASP A 280 -10.97 -19.84 -2.97
CA ASP A 280 -11.85 -19.60 -4.11
C ASP A 280 -12.44 -18.16 -4.14
N GLY A 281 -11.83 -17.24 -3.39
CA GLY A 281 -12.34 -15.89 -3.19
C GLY A 281 -12.10 -14.95 -4.34
N ASP A 282 -10.99 -15.10 -5.05
CA ASP A 282 -10.70 -14.25 -6.21
C ASP A 282 -11.65 -14.58 -7.36
N ASP A 283 -12.02 -13.55 -8.15
CA ASP A 283 -12.93 -13.71 -9.29
C ASP A 283 -12.21 -14.14 -10.57
N THR A 284 -10.96 -13.71 -10.72
CA THR A 284 -10.03 -14.13 -11.78
C THR A 284 -9.03 -15.14 -11.23
N ASN A 285 -8.71 -16.16 -12.03
CA ASN A 285 -7.62 -17.08 -11.72
C ASN A 285 -6.28 -16.43 -12.06
N HIS A 286 -5.34 -16.45 -11.11
CA HIS A 286 -4.03 -15.80 -11.24
C HIS A 286 -2.88 -16.74 -10.92
N THR A 287 -1.71 -16.40 -11.43
CA THR A 287 -0.44 -16.83 -10.85
C THR A 287 -0.07 -15.91 -9.71
N ALA A 288 0.29 -16.50 -8.56
CA ALA A 288 0.68 -15.74 -7.38
C ALA A 288 1.92 -14.88 -7.67
N VAL A 289 1.84 -13.60 -7.34
CA VAL A 289 2.99 -12.70 -7.37
C VAL A 289 3.92 -13.06 -6.20
N PRO A 290 5.23 -13.32 -6.44
CA PRO A 290 6.19 -13.54 -5.36
C PRO A 290 6.24 -12.33 -4.42
N SER A 291 6.24 -12.59 -3.12
CA SER A 291 6.45 -11.58 -2.08
C SER A 291 7.58 -12.05 -1.17
N MET A 292 8.69 -11.36 -1.26
CA MET A 292 9.93 -11.61 -0.53
C MET A 292 9.96 -10.65 0.65
N ARG A 293 10.37 -11.18 1.81
CA ARG A 293 10.54 -10.34 2.99
C ARG A 293 11.72 -9.38 2.77
N HIS A 294 11.48 -8.11 3.06
CA HIS A 294 12.52 -7.09 3.18
C HIS A 294 12.66 -6.66 4.66
N PRO A 295 13.80 -6.06 5.05
CA PRO A 295 13.99 -5.49 6.39
C PRO A 295 13.00 -4.36 6.68
N GLY A 296 12.86 -4.00 7.96
CA GLY A 296 12.03 -2.87 8.38
C GLY A 296 12.63 -1.54 7.92
N TYR A 297 13.95 -1.48 7.83
CA TYR A 297 14.74 -0.32 7.44
C TYR A 297 15.73 -0.68 6.33
N TYR A 298 16.06 0.31 5.50
CA TYR A 298 17.18 0.25 4.58
C TYR A 298 18.30 1.17 5.05
N GLU A 299 19.55 0.81 4.76
CA GLU A 299 20.72 1.66 4.98
C GLU A 299 21.30 2.08 3.63
N ALA A 300 21.44 3.39 3.42
CA ALA A 300 22.17 3.95 2.30
C ALA A 300 23.48 4.57 2.79
N ARG A 301 24.60 3.93 2.42
CA ARG A 301 25.95 4.36 2.81
C ARG A 301 26.53 5.30 1.76
N GLY A 302 26.82 6.53 2.17
CA GLY A 302 27.53 7.52 1.37
C GLY A 302 28.96 7.68 1.87
N GLY A 303 29.93 7.71 0.95
CA GLY A 303 31.31 8.10 1.25
C GLY A 303 32.09 7.23 2.23
N PHE A 304 31.72 5.96 2.38
CA PHE A 304 32.47 5.00 3.19
C PHE A 304 33.79 4.61 2.48
N PRO A 305 34.86 4.31 3.23
CA PRO A 305 36.10 3.82 2.65
C PRO A 305 35.90 2.43 2.00
N ASP A 306 36.59 2.19 0.88
CA ASP A 306 36.50 0.92 0.17
C ASP A 306 36.91 -0.25 1.06
N GLY A 307 36.03 -1.24 1.19
CA GLY A 307 36.27 -2.46 1.98
C GLY A 307 36.40 -2.25 3.49
N ALA A 308 36.09 -1.05 4.02
CA ALA A 308 36.20 -0.75 5.44
C ALA A 308 35.01 0.05 5.98
N THR A 309 34.83 0.00 7.29
CA THR A 309 33.83 0.81 8.00
C THR A 309 34.51 2.02 8.63
N PRO A 310 33.92 3.21 8.55
CA PRO A 310 34.46 4.38 9.22
C PRO A 310 34.32 4.28 10.74
N GLU A 311 35.14 5.04 11.46
CA GLU A 311 35.02 5.16 12.92
C GLU A 311 33.72 5.90 13.31
N VAL A 312 33.44 7.02 12.62
CA VAL A 312 32.25 7.85 12.82
C VAL A 312 31.52 8.15 11.51
N VAL A 313 30.20 8.33 11.63
CA VAL A 313 29.30 8.68 10.52
C VAL A 313 28.30 9.75 10.94
N ASP A 314 27.80 10.50 9.96
CA ASP A 314 26.55 11.23 10.11
C ASP A 314 25.40 10.22 9.97
N VAL A 315 24.60 10.04 11.02
CA VAL A 315 23.39 9.20 10.95
C VAL A 315 22.27 10.07 10.44
N VAL A 316 21.83 9.83 9.21
CA VAL A 316 20.74 10.56 8.55
C VAL A 316 19.49 9.70 8.62
N PHE A 317 18.34 10.28 8.93
CA PHE A 317 17.09 9.55 9.15
C PHE A 317 15.88 10.42 8.86
N TYR A 318 14.71 9.80 8.70
CA TYR A 318 13.44 10.51 8.65
C TYR A 318 13.01 10.98 10.03
N ASP A 319 12.50 12.21 10.15
CA ASP A 319 12.06 12.82 11.40
C ASP A 319 11.14 11.94 12.27
N PHE A 320 10.22 11.17 11.68
CA PHE A 320 9.32 10.31 12.45
C PHE A 320 10.02 9.18 13.22
N ILE A 321 11.28 8.86 12.90
CA ILE A 321 12.08 7.89 13.67
C ILE A 321 13.06 8.53 14.65
N GLU A 322 13.04 9.85 14.80
CA GLU A 322 13.94 10.58 15.70
C GLU A 322 13.92 10.01 17.13
N GLU A 323 12.73 9.66 17.65
CA GLU A 323 12.60 9.08 18.99
C GLU A 323 13.48 7.83 19.15
N TYR A 324 13.56 6.96 18.14
CA TYR A 324 14.38 5.75 18.14
C TYR A 324 15.88 6.08 18.04
N ILE A 325 16.24 7.14 17.31
CA ILE A 325 17.63 7.60 17.21
C ILE A 325 18.11 8.15 18.55
N LEU A 326 17.26 8.85 19.30
CA LEU A 326 17.63 9.37 20.62
C LEU A 326 17.88 8.24 21.64
N TYR A 327 17.33 7.04 21.40
CA TYR A 327 17.64 5.82 22.18
C TYR A 327 19.02 5.22 21.89
N LEU A 328 19.83 5.78 20.98
CA LEU A 328 21.26 5.45 20.86
C LEU A 328 21.97 5.53 22.23
N GLY A 329 21.48 6.34 23.19
CA GLY A 329 22.02 6.47 24.54
C GLY A 329 23.31 7.27 24.58
N GLY A 330 23.91 7.49 25.76
CA GLY A 330 25.21 8.17 25.86
C GLY A 330 25.22 9.66 25.47
N GLY A 331 24.14 10.39 25.79
CA GLY A 331 24.09 11.86 25.70
C GLY A 331 23.42 12.45 24.44
N TYR A 332 23.00 11.62 23.48
CA TYR A 332 22.21 12.10 22.33
C TYR A 332 20.84 12.62 22.79
N ASN A 333 20.48 13.80 22.29
CA ASN A 333 19.21 14.45 22.60
C ASN A 333 18.77 15.32 21.41
N ALA A 334 17.53 15.80 21.45
CA ALA A 334 16.92 16.58 20.37
C ALA A 334 17.72 17.84 19.97
N SER A 335 18.49 18.44 20.89
CA SER A 335 19.32 19.61 20.56
C SER A 335 20.51 19.29 19.65
N MET A 336 20.82 18.00 19.44
CA MET A 336 21.88 17.53 18.55
C MET A 336 21.38 17.19 17.15
N VAL A 337 20.06 17.26 16.93
CA VAL A 337 19.41 16.92 15.66
C VAL A 337 19.27 18.18 14.82
N ASP A 338 19.67 18.09 13.55
CA ASP A 338 19.51 19.16 12.56
C ASP A 338 18.98 18.58 11.24
N CYS A 339 18.47 19.43 10.34
CA CYS A 339 18.04 19.03 8.99
C CYS A 339 19.26 18.69 8.14
N TYR A 340 19.29 17.53 7.49
CA TYR A 340 20.46 17.11 6.73
C TYR A 340 20.66 17.93 5.45
N VAL A 341 19.63 18.00 4.59
CA VAL A 341 19.68 18.76 3.32
C VAL A 341 19.17 20.18 3.54
N ASP A 342 17.86 20.29 3.80
CA ASP A 342 17.11 21.51 4.14
C ASP A 342 15.87 21.05 4.92
N CYS A 343 15.32 21.89 5.79
CA CYS A 343 14.13 21.51 6.56
C CYS A 343 12.86 21.42 5.72
N ASN A 344 12.85 21.96 4.50
CA ASN A 344 11.76 21.83 3.53
C ASN A 344 12.01 20.71 2.51
N PHE A 345 13.16 20.02 2.58
CA PHE A 345 13.47 18.89 1.70
C PHE A 345 13.05 17.57 2.34
N THR A 346 12.16 16.85 1.68
CA THR A 346 11.47 15.69 2.24
C THR A 346 11.69 14.41 1.44
N SER A 347 11.23 13.27 1.98
CA SER A 347 11.22 11.98 1.28
C SER A 347 10.47 12.00 -0.06
N GLN A 348 9.57 12.95 -0.32
CA GLN A 348 8.90 13.09 -1.61
C GLN A 348 9.79 13.78 -2.67
N ASP A 349 10.83 14.50 -2.26
CA ASP A 349 11.55 15.42 -3.14
C ASP A 349 12.79 14.82 -3.81
N PHE A 350 13.29 13.66 -3.34
CA PHE A 350 14.58 13.15 -3.79
C PHE A 350 14.52 12.30 -5.06
N LEU A 351 13.41 11.59 -5.30
CA LEU A 351 13.34 10.56 -6.33
C LEU A 351 13.27 11.17 -7.74
N LEU A 352 12.47 12.22 -7.93
CA LEU A 352 12.35 12.88 -9.23
C LEU A 352 13.65 13.54 -9.72
N PRO A 353 14.40 14.32 -8.90
CA PRO A 353 15.73 14.81 -9.29
C PRO A 353 16.72 13.68 -9.55
N TYR A 354 16.66 12.59 -8.78
CA TYR A 354 17.51 11.43 -9.02
C TYR A 354 17.22 10.82 -10.40
N ALA A 355 15.95 10.51 -10.70
CA ALA A 355 15.52 9.98 -11.99
C ALA A 355 15.97 10.89 -13.15
N ARG A 356 15.80 12.21 -13.02
CA ARG A 356 16.29 13.18 -14.02
C ARG A 356 17.81 13.16 -14.20
N ALA A 357 18.56 12.81 -13.17
CA ALA A 357 20.02 12.78 -13.22
C ALA A 357 20.59 11.46 -13.77
N VAL A 358 19.83 10.36 -13.77
CA VAL A 358 20.36 9.03 -14.12
C VAL A 358 19.59 8.29 -15.22
N TRP A 359 18.39 8.73 -15.59
CA TRP A 359 17.51 8.02 -16.53
C TRP A 359 17.13 8.91 -17.72
N GLN A 360 18.15 9.47 -18.39
CA GLN A 360 17.97 10.40 -19.52
C GLN A 360 18.25 9.79 -20.89
N ASP A 361 19.00 8.69 -20.95
CA ASP A 361 19.57 8.16 -22.19
C ASP A 361 18.54 7.82 -23.28
N ASN A 362 17.27 7.54 -22.92
CA ASN A 362 16.19 7.23 -23.86
C ASN A 362 14.90 8.04 -23.62
N ILE A 363 15.01 9.25 -23.08
CA ILE A 363 13.81 10.03 -22.70
C ILE A 363 12.89 10.36 -23.91
N ASN A 364 13.46 10.49 -25.11
CA ASN A 364 12.72 10.81 -26.34
C ASN A 364 12.09 9.58 -27.03
N ASP A 365 12.52 8.36 -26.66
CA ASP A 365 12.04 7.09 -27.22
C ASP A 365 11.68 6.12 -26.09
N CYS A 366 11.05 6.66 -25.05
CA CYS A 366 10.82 5.91 -23.84
C CYS A 366 9.72 4.87 -24.05
N PRO A 367 10.02 3.56 -23.97
CA PRO A 367 9.05 2.52 -24.25
C PRO A 367 7.98 2.52 -23.16
N VAL A 368 6.71 2.57 -23.57
CA VAL A 368 5.58 2.29 -22.70
C VAL A 368 5.37 0.78 -22.75
N ASP A 369 5.91 0.04 -21.78
CA ASP A 369 5.65 -1.40 -21.70
C ASP A 369 4.14 -1.59 -21.38
N GLY A 370 3.39 -2.17 -22.33
CA GLY A 370 2.03 -2.67 -22.11
C GLY A 370 0.87 -1.66 -22.16
N MET A 371 0.64 -1.03 -23.33
CA MET A 371 -0.74 -0.79 -23.78
C MET A 371 -1.29 -2.03 -24.48
#